data_AF-A0A917Q832-F1
#
_entry.id   AF-A0A917Q832-F1
#
_cell.length_a   1.000
_cell.length_b   1.000
_cell.length_c   1.000
_cell.angle_alpha   90.00
_cell.angle_beta   90.00
_cell.angle_gamma   90.00
#
_symmetry.space_group_name_H-M   'P 1'
#
loop_
_entity.id
_entity.type
_entity.pdbx_description
1 polymer ?
#
loop_
_entity_poly.entity_id
_entity_poly.type
_entity_poly.pdbx_seq_one_letter_code
_entity_poly.pdbx_strand_id
1 'polypeptide(L)' 'MAKKSPWHSIKAGVHHNDTNCNTGNNIEKENIRQGTGGKPLCQECARLNKSR' A
#
# COMPACT_ATOMS: atom_id res chain seq x y z
N MET A 1 -10.82 -8.93 -5.74
CA MET A 1 -9.66 -8.31 -5.08
C MET A 1 -10.09 -7.62 -3.80
N ALA A 2 -9.46 -7.92 -2.66
CA ALA A 2 -9.72 -7.19 -1.41
C ALA A 2 -8.92 -5.86 -1.44
N LYS A 3 -9.61 -4.78 -1.80
CA LYS A 3 -9.12 -3.42 -1.54
C LYS A 3 -9.36 -3.14 -0.05
N LYS A 4 -8.33 -2.70 0.68
CA LYS A 4 -8.51 -2.19 2.05
C LYS A 4 -8.26 -0.69 2.08
N SER A 5 -8.69 -0.06 3.18
CA SER A 5 -8.36 1.33 3.46
C SER A 5 -6.85 1.57 3.25
N PRO A 6 -6.46 2.65 2.55
CA PRO A 6 -5.06 2.90 2.23
C PRO A 6 -4.17 2.89 3.47
N TRP A 7 -2.94 2.44 3.30
CA TRP A 7 -1.92 2.46 4.33
C TRP A 7 -0.56 2.74 3.72
N HIS A 8 0.38 3.22 4.53
CA HIS A 8 1.74 3.47 4.08
C HIS A 8 2.75 3.18 5.19
N SER A 9 4.02 3.05 4.82
CA SER A 9 5.13 3.05 5.76
C SER A 9 5.60 4.47 6.00
N ILE A 10 5.94 4.82 7.25
CA ILE A 10 6.63 6.09 7.56
C ILE A 10 8.03 6.15 6.91
N LYS A 11 8.63 4.99 6.61
CA LYS A 11 9.96 4.86 5.99
C LYS A 11 9.91 4.81 4.45
N ALA A 12 8.72 4.69 3.84
CA ALA A 12 8.59 4.55 2.38
C ALA A 12 7.95 5.78 1.72
N GLY A 13 8.20 5.95 0.42
CA GLY A 13 7.67 7.03 -0.40
C GLY A 13 6.34 6.72 -1.10
N VAL A 14 5.68 5.61 -0.80
CA VAL A 14 4.45 5.16 -1.47
C VAL A 14 3.35 4.77 -0.47
N HIS A 15 2.10 4.74 -0.93
CA HIS A 15 0.99 4.11 -0.23
C HIS A 15 0.51 2.85 -0.93
N HIS A 16 -0.20 2.02 -0.19
CA HIS A 16 -0.77 0.75 -0.61
C HIS A 16 -2.28 0.78 -0.40
N ASN A 17 -3.04 0.10 -1.25
CA ASN A 17 -4.50 0.01 -1.17
C ASN A 17 -5.05 -1.37 -1.57
N ASP A 18 -4.18 -2.35 -1.81
CA ASP A 18 -4.54 -3.68 -2.28
C ASP A 18 -3.89 -4.74 -1.39
N THR A 19 -4.70 -5.59 -0.74
CA THR A 19 -4.18 -6.59 0.22
C THR A 19 -3.35 -7.69 -0.43
N ASN A 20 -3.32 -7.77 -1.77
CA ASN A 20 -2.43 -8.68 -2.48
C ASN A 20 -1.04 -8.07 -2.72
N CYS A 21 -0.79 -6.83 -2.27
CA CYS A 21 0.52 -6.18 -2.41
C CYS A 21 1.52 -6.73 -1.39
N ASN A 22 2.52 -7.46 -1.90
CA ASN A 22 3.58 -8.04 -1.08
C ASN A 22 4.42 -6.95 -0.39
N THR A 23 4.76 -5.87 -1.11
CA THR A 23 5.53 -4.77 -0.51
C THR A 23 4.78 -4.12 0.66
N GLY A 24 3.47 -3.88 0.50
CA GLY A 24 2.65 -3.25 1.53
C GLY A 24 2.38 -4.15 2.73
N ASN A 25 2.37 -5.47 2.52
CA ASN A 25 2.14 -6.45 3.57
C ASN A 25 3.40 -6.76 4.39
N ASN A 26 4.60 -6.50 3.85
CA ASN A 26 5.89 -6.66 4.54
C ASN A 26 6.33 -5.43 5.35
N ILE A 27 5.46 -4.42 5.53
CA ILE A 27 5.78 -3.27 6.37
C ILE A 27 5.70 -3.67 7.84
N GLU A 28 6.78 -3.42 8.60
CA GLU A 28 6.80 -3.62 10.05
C GLU A 28 5.67 -2.83 10.74
N LYS A 29 5.01 -3.44 11.74
CA LYS A 29 3.82 -2.87 12.38
C LYS A 29 4.06 -1.46 12.93
N GLU A 30 5.22 -1.21 13.52
CA GLU A 30 5.64 0.11 14.03
C GLU A 30 5.73 1.19 12.95
N ASN A 31 5.94 0.80 11.69
CA ASN A 31 6.09 1.71 10.56
C ASN A 31 4.78 1.94 9.79
N ILE A 32 3.72 1.15 10.02
CA ILE A 32 2.44 1.29 9.33
C ILE A 32 1.67 2.51 9.84
N ARG A 33 1.15 3.32 8.91
CA ARG A 33 0.16 4.36 9.19
C ARG A 33 -1.03 4.20 8.24
N GLN A 34 -2.22 4.54 8.75
CA GLN A 34 -3.43 4.55 7.94
C GLN A 34 -3.44 5.75 6.98
N GLY A 35 -4.20 5.63 5.91
CA GLY A 35 -4.31 6.64 4.85
C GLY A 35 -3.14 6.61 3.86
N THR A 36 -3.20 7.54 2.90
CA THR A 36 -2.19 7.64 1.83
C THR A 36 -0.94 8.38 2.27
N GLY A 37 -1.00 9.18 3.34
CA GLY A 37 0.10 10.04 3.77
C GLY A 37 0.53 11.07 2.70
N GLY A 38 -0.35 11.38 1.74
CA GLY A 38 -0.01 12.19 0.56
C GLY A 38 0.97 11.52 -0.41
N LYS A 39 1.29 10.24 -0.21
CA LYS A 39 2.28 9.50 -1.01
C LYS A 39 1.65 8.97 -2.31
N PRO A 40 2.41 8.86 -3.41
CA PRO A 40 1.95 8.20 -4.62
C PRO A 40 1.58 6.72 -4.39
N LEU A 41 0.76 6.17 -5.29
CA LEU A 41 0.38 4.74 -5.23
C LEU A 41 1.57 3.84 -5.55
N CYS A 42 1.73 2.77 -4.77
CA CYS A 42 2.71 1.72 -5.03
C CYS A 42 2.50 1.09 -6.42
N GLN A 43 3.59 0.86 -7.17
CA GLN A 43 3.53 0.28 -8.51
C GLN A 43 2.90 -1.13 -8.53
N GLU A 44 3.16 -1.96 -7.51
CA GLU A 44 2.53 -3.28 -7.39
C GLU A 44 1.01 -3.14 -7.21
N CYS A 45 0.57 -2.25 -6.32
CA CYS A 45 -0.86 -1.93 -6.16
C CYS A 45 -1.47 -1.39 -7.46
N ALA A 46 -0.75 -0.55 -8.21
CA ALA A 46 -1.21 -0.04 -9.50
C ALA A 46 -1.41 -1.16 -10.53
N ARG A 47 -0.50 -2.14 -10.58
CA ARG A 47 -0.61 -3.32 -11.45
C ARG A 47 -1.77 -4.22 -11.03
N LEU A 48 -1.85 -4.56 -9.74
CA LEU A 48 -2.94 -5.37 -9.18
C LEU A 48 -4.30 -4.73 -9.46
N ASN A 49 -4.43 -3.42 -9.26
CA ASN A 49 -5.66 -2.69 -9.56
C ASN A 49 -6.07 -2.76 -11.05
N LYS A 50 -5.14 -2.95 -11.98
CA LYS A 50 -5.38 -3.07 -13.43
C LYS A 50 -5.59 -4.49 -13.92
N SER A 51 -5.06 -5.51 -13.24
CA SER A 51 -5.23 -6.93 -13.59
C SER A 51 -6.62 -7.45 -13.19
N ARG A 52 -7.65 -6.68 -13.51
CA ARG A 52 -9.06 -6.95 -13.24
C ARG A 52 -9.79 -7.19 -14.53
#